data_AF-A0A8I0HR00-F1
#
_entry.id   AF-A0A8I0HR00-F1
#
_cell.length_a   1.000
_cell.length_b   1.000
_cell.length_c   1.000
_cell.angle_alpha   90.00
_cell.angle_beta   90.00
_cell.angle_gamma   90.00
#
_symmetry.space_group_name_H-M   'P 1'
#
loop_
_entity.id
_entity.type
_entity.pdbx_description
1 polymer ?
#
loop_
_entity_poly.entity_id
_entity_poly.type
_entity_poly.pdbx_seq_one_letter_code
_entity_poly.pdbx_strand_id
1 'polypeptide(L)' 'MLLPESILTSDWFAALAAFVAINTAIYVTLAVVKTLPRIYYRDYLPRTYERSETRSIYPDTEERKRKG' A
#
# COMPACT_ATOMS: atom_id res chain seq x y z
N MET A 1 5.44 1.63 -44.83
CA MET A 1 6.15 0.35 -44.99
C MET A 1 5.59 -0.63 -43.96
N LEU A 2 4.93 -1.70 -44.42
CA LEU A 2 4.49 -2.80 -43.54
C LEU A 2 5.58 -3.88 -43.59
N LEU A 3 5.91 -4.47 -42.45
CA LEU A 3 6.79 -5.64 -42.42
C LEU A 3 6.10 -6.82 -43.13
N PRO A 4 6.82 -7.61 -43.93
CA PRO A 4 6.29 -8.85 -44.48
C PRO A 4 5.81 -9.80 -43.37
N GLU A 5 4.68 -10.48 -43.59
CA GLU A 5 4.10 -11.44 -42.65
C GLU A 5 5.08 -12.57 -42.28
N SER A 6 5.92 -12.98 -43.23
CA SER A 6 6.92 -14.02 -43.06
C SER A 6 7.94 -13.73 -41.94
N ILE A 7 8.13 -12.46 -41.57
CA ILE A 7 9.00 -12.07 -40.46
C ILE A 7 8.36 -12.41 -39.11
N LEU A 8 7.04 -12.22 -38.97
CA LEU A 8 6.32 -12.47 -37.72
C LEU A 8 6.26 -13.95 -37.36
N THR A 9 6.23 -14.82 -38.38
CA THR A 9 6.22 -16.29 -38.21
C THR A 9 7.61 -16.90 -38.08
N SER A 10 8.67 -16.09 -38.09
CA SER A 10 10.03 -16.59 -38.00
C SER A 10 10.48 -16.87 -36.56
N ASP A 11 11.21 -17.96 -36.36
CA ASP A 11 11.64 -18.38 -35.02
C ASP A 11 12.55 -17.35 -34.33
N TRP A 12 13.42 -16.67 -35.10
CA TRP A 12 14.30 -15.63 -34.55
C TRP A 12 13.52 -14.42 -34.04
N PHE A 13 12.44 -14.05 -34.75
CA PHE A 13 11.57 -12.96 -34.33
C PHE A 13 10.78 -13.36 -33.08
N ALA A 14 10.30 -14.60 -33.01
CA ALA A 14 9.61 -15.13 -31.82
C ALA A 14 10.51 -15.07 -30.57
N ALA A 15 11.79 -15.43 -30.70
CA ALA A 15 12.75 -15.33 -29.60
C ALA A 15 12.95 -13.87 -29.12
N LEU A 16 13.09 -12.92 -30.05
CA LEU A 16 13.21 -11.49 -29.72
C LEU A 16 11.91 -10.95 -29.10
N ALA A 17 10.75 -11.31 -29.64
CA ALA A 17 9.45 -10.93 -29.12
C ALA A 17 9.25 -11.45 -27.70
N ALA A 18 9.63 -12.70 -27.43
CA ALA A 18 9.58 -13.27 -26.08
C ALA A 18 10.51 -12.51 -25.11
N PHE A 19 11.74 -12.17 -25.54
CA PHE A 19 12.66 -11.37 -24.72
C PHE A 19 12.07 -10.00 -24.36
N VAL A 20 11.49 -9.30 -25.34
CA VAL A 20 10.83 -8.00 -25.12
C VAL A 20 9.60 -8.16 -24.22
N ALA A 21 8.78 -9.19 -24.45
CA ALA A 21 7.59 -9.47 -23.67
C ALA A 21 7.91 -9.75 -22.20
N ILE A 22 8.94 -10.55 -21.91
CA ILE A 22 9.37 -10.86 -20.54
C ILE A 22 9.84 -9.59 -19.83
N ASN A 23 10.72 -8.82 -20.46
CA ASN A 23 11.20 -7.56 -19.88
C ASN A 23 10.02 -6.63 -19.58
N THR A 24 9.16 -6.40 -20.57
CA THR A 24 7.99 -5.54 -20.45
C THR A 24 7.05 -6.01 -19.34
N ALA A 25 6.73 -7.30 -19.30
CA ALA A 25 5.85 -7.88 -18.28
C ALA A 25 6.41 -7.68 -16.86
N ILE A 26 7.72 -7.89 -16.66
CA ILE A 26 8.38 -7.66 -15.37
C ILE A 26 8.25 -6.18 -14.97
N TYR A 27 8.63 -5.26 -15.86
CA TYR A 27 8.57 -3.82 -15.55
C TYR A 27 7.15 -3.32 -15.31
N VAL A 28 6.19 -3.77 -16.12
CA VAL A 28 4.77 -3.44 -15.93
C VAL A 28 4.28 -3.98 -14.59
N THR A 29 4.62 -5.22 -14.24
CA THR A 29 4.26 -5.80 -12.93
C THR A 29 4.82 -4.95 -11.79
N LEU A 30 6.09 -4.58 -11.85
CA LEU A 30 6.72 -3.71 -10.85
C LEU A 30 6.10 -2.32 -10.81
N ALA A 31 5.76 -1.74 -11.97
CA ALA A 31 5.11 -0.45 -12.06
C ALA A 31 3.71 -0.50 -11.44
N VAL A 32 2.92 -1.53 -11.71
CA VAL A 32 1.61 -1.75 -11.08
C VAL A 32 1.79 -1.88 -9.57
N VAL A 33 2.65 -2.79 -9.09
CA VAL A 33 2.91 -2.96 -7.65
C VAL A 33 3.35 -1.65 -6.99
N LYS A 34 4.17 -0.85 -7.66
CA LYS A 34 4.68 0.43 -7.15
C LYS A 34 3.66 1.57 -7.20
N THR A 35 2.74 1.56 -8.16
CA THR A 35 1.68 2.58 -8.29
C THR A 35 0.55 2.35 -7.31
N LEU A 36 0.39 1.13 -6.78
CA LEU A 36 -0.53 0.90 -5.67
C LEU A 36 -0.08 1.75 -4.45
N PRO A 37 -0.97 2.57 -3.86
CA PRO A 37 -0.66 3.27 -2.63
C PRO A 37 -0.31 2.23 -1.57
N ARG A 38 0.72 2.50 -0.76
CA ARG A 38 1.16 1.61 0.32
C ARG A 38 0.00 1.50 1.33
N ILE A 39 -0.82 0.46 1.21
CA ILE A 39 -1.98 0.25 2.10
C ILE A 39 -1.41 -0.09 3.47
N TYR A 40 -1.32 0.92 4.35
CA TYR A 40 -0.97 0.73 5.74
C TYR A 40 -2.16 0.10 6.44
N TYR A 41 -2.22 -1.24 6.49
CA TYR A 41 -3.24 -1.97 7.26
C TYR A 41 -3.30 -1.53 8.74
N ARG A 42 -2.22 -0.98 9.28
CA ARG A 42 -2.16 -0.40 10.65
C ARG A 42 -2.94 0.90 10.81
N ASP A 43 -3.21 1.66 9.74
CA ASP A 43 -4.04 2.87 9.80
C ASP A 43 -5.55 2.55 9.72
N TYR A 44 -5.88 1.36 9.21
CA TYR A 44 -7.27 0.85 9.21
C TYR A 44 -7.66 0.19 10.54
N LEU A 45 -6.70 -0.11 11.42
CA LEU A 45 -7.03 -0.54 12.78
C LEU A 45 -7.42 0.68 13.60
N PRO A 46 -8.62 0.72 14.22
CA PRO A 46 -8.95 1.78 15.15
C PRO A 46 -7.89 1.79 16.25
N ARG A 47 -7.21 2.93 16.38
CA ARG A 47 -6.29 3.17 17.49
C ARG A 47 -7.11 3.13 18.78
N THR A 48 -7.05 2.03 19.51
CA THR A 48 -7.50 1.92 20.90
C THR A 48 -6.53 2.69 21.80
N TYR A 49 -6.38 4.00 21.57
CA TYR A 49 -5.93 4.90 22.63
C TYR A 49 -7.19 5.36 23.35
N GLU A 50 -7.71 4.46 24.19
CA GLU A 50 -8.63 4.82 25.24
C GLU A 50 -7.86 5.76 26.18
N ARG A 51 -8.14 7.06 26.07
CA ARG A 51 -7.54 8.07 26.94
C ARG A 51 -8.15 7.92 28.32
N SER A 52 -7.58 7.03 29.13
CA SER A 52 -7.87 6.85 30.56
C SER A 52 -7.19 7.91 31.43
N GLU A 53 -6.98 9.13 30.90
CA GLU A 53 -6.55 10.26 31.72
C GLU A 53 -7.68 11.27 31.84
N THR A 54 -8.42 11.16 32.94
CA THR A 54 -9.17 12.29 33.50
C THR A 54 -8.15 13.31 33.95
N ARG A 55 -7.81 14.24 33.06
CA ARG A 55 -7.13 15.49 33.45
C ARG A 55 -8.14 16.42 34.11
N SER A 56 -8.62 16.06 35.31
CA SER A 56 -9.31 17.00 36.19
C SER A 56 -8.26 17.89 36.85
N ILE A 57 -8.48 19.21 36.77
CA ILE A 57 -7.62 20.24 37.39
C ILE A 57 -8.13 20.60 38.80
N TYR A 58 -9.20 19.93 39.23
CA TYR A 58 -9.77 20.08 40.56
C TYR A 58 -9.16 19.02 41.47
N PRO A 59 -8.49 19.41 42.55
CA PRO A 59 -8.10 18.46 43.57
C PRO A 59 -9.36 18.01 44.34
N ASP A 60 -9.45 16.71 44.68
CA ASP A 60 -10.54 16.09 45.45
C ASP A 60 -10.56 16.56 46.93
N THR A 61 -10.39 17.86 47.16
CA THR A 61 -10.15 18.43 48.49
C THR A 61 -11.44 18.80 49.21
N GLU A 62 -12.59 18.77 48.54
CA GLU A 62 -13.86 19.20 49.13
C GLU A 62 -14.76 18.05 49.59
N GLU A 63 -14.53 16.81 49.16
CA GLU A 63 -15.43 15.70 49.55
C GLU A 63 -15.12 15.12 50.94
N ARG A 64 -13.91 15.36 51.48
CA ARG A 64 -13.55 14.92 52.85
C ARG A 64 -14.01 15.86 53.97
N LYS A 65 -14.61 17.02 53.64
CA LYS A 65 -15.14 17.98 54.64
C LYS A 65 -16.65 17.86 54.93
N ARG A 66 -17.38 17.00 54.21
CA ARG A 66 -18.84 16.75 54.42
C ARG A 66 -19.17 15.33 54.91
N LYS A 67 -18.28 14.72 55.66
CA LYS A 67 -18.57 13.59 56.55
C LYS A 67 -17.73 13.86 57.81
N GLY A 68 -18.16 14.73 58.73
CA GLY A 68 -19.46 14.64 59.39
C GLY A 68 -19.39 13.45 60.31
#